data_AF-G0ER20-F1
#
_entry.id   AF-G0ER20-F1
#
_cell.length_a   1.000
_cell.length_b   1.000
_cell.length_c   1.000
_cell.angle_alpha   90.00
_cell.angle_beta   90.00
_cell.angle_gamma   90.00
#
_symmetry.space_group_name_H-M   'P 1'
#
loop_
_entity.id
_entity.type
_entity.pdbx_description
1 polymer ?
#
loop_
_entity_poly.entity_id
_entity_poly.type
_entity_poly.pdbx_seq_one_letter_code
_entity_poly.pdbx_strand_id
1 'polypeptide(L)'
;MSTGQIGAEQAYAEAAEQLPLRAERRDQWSDRAVFWTAVRYGVSEVHPGAWPVAAARWSRLWEVARREHLPPIPGIPEVENMPATASVAERGIASVRAIVGKRR
;
A
#
# COMPACT_ATOMS: atom_id res chain seq x y z
N MET A 1 13.67 -15.70 -8.85
CA MET A 1 14.25 -14.64 -7.99
C MET A 1 13.18 -14.25 -6.99
N SER A 2 13.31 -14.69 -5.74
CA SER A 2 12.29 -14.49 -4.70
C SER A 2 12.28 -13.01 -4.29
N THR A 3 11.31 -12.25 -4.78
CA THR A 3 11.10 -10.85 -4.39
C THR A 3 10.70 -10.81 -2.92
N GLY A 4 11.53 -10.14 -2.10
CA GLY A 4 11.42 -10.06 -0.65
C GLY A 4 10.04 -9.60 -0.21
N GLN A 5 9.28 -10.54 0.33
CA GLN A 5 7.94 -10.32 0.84
C GLN A 5 8.09 -9.59 2.19
N ILE A 6 7.73 -8.30 2.26
CA ILE A 6 7.87 -7.54 3.52
C ILE A 6 7.05 -8.18 4.65
N GLY A 7 7.63 -8.24 5.84
CA GLY A 7 6.97 -8.78 7.04
C GLY A 7 5.90 -7.84 7.59
N ALA A 8 5.05 -8.35 8.49
CA ALA A 8 3.98 -7.56 9.10
C ALA A 8 4.52 -6.32 9.85
N GLU A 9 5.61 -6.47 10.59
CA GLU A 9 6.28 -5.37 11.30
C GLU A 9 6.82 -4.31 10.33
N GLN A 10 7.42 -4.74 9.23
CA GLN A 10 7.96 -3.83 8.22
C GLN A 10 6.84 -3.08 7.48
N ALA A 11 5.72 -3.76 7.20
CA ALA A 11 4.52 -3.11 6.67
C ALA A 11 3.92 -2.09 7.68
N TYR A 12 3.95 -2.39 8.98
CA TYR A 12 3.51 -1.45 10.01
C TYR A 12 4.40 -0.20 10.05
N ALA A 13 5.72 -0.40 10.01
CA ALA A 13 6.69 0.70 9.98
C ALA A 13 6.49 1.59 8.75
N GLU A 14 6.34 0.99 7.55
CA GLU A 14 6.01 1.74 6.34
C GLU A 14 4.72 2.54 6.50
N ALA A 15 3.65 1.93 7.04
CA ALA A 15 2.40 2.64 7.25
C ALA A 15 2.54 3.84 8.20
N ALA A 16 3.31 3.69 9.28
CA ALA A 16 3.61 4.79 10.20
C ALA A 16 4.39 5.94 9.54
N GLU A 17 5.23 5.64 8.55
CA GLU A 17 5.99 6.64 7.78
C GLU A 17 5.14 7.31 6.68
N GLN A 18 4.30 6.54 5.99
CA GLN A 18 3.57 7.00 4.80
C GLN A 18 2.26 7.74 5.12
N LEU A 19 1.55 7.36 6.19
CA LEU A 19 0.28 8.00 6.56
C LEU A 19 0.38 9.53 6.76
N PRO A 20 1.41 10.07 7.46
CA PRO A 20 1.56 11.52 7.60
C PRO A 20 1.75 12.26 6.26
N LEU A 21 2.37 11.62 5.27
CA LEU A 21 2.66 12.21 3.96
C LEU A 21 1.43 12.30 3.05
N ARG A 22 0.36 11.59 3.40
CA ARG A 22 -0.82 11.43 2.57
C ARG A 22 -1.66 12.69 2.43
N ALA A 23 -1.69 13.56 3.45
CA ALA A 23 -2.38 14.85 3.38
C ALA A 23 -1.85 15.72 2.22
N GLU A 24 -0.57 15.57 1.91
CA GLU A 24 0.13 16.28 0.83
C GLU A 24 0.26 15.43 -0.45
N ARG A 25 -0.32 14.23 -0.49
CA ARG A 25 -0.19 13.25 -1.59
C ARG A 25 1.25 12.91 -1.95
N ARG A 26 2.13 12.86 -0.94
CA ARG A 26 3.54 12.44 -1.10
C ARG A 26 3.78 11.00 -0.66
N ASP A 27 2.73 10.31 -0.26
CA ASP A 27 2.78 8.93 0.19
C ASP A 27 3.09 7.97 -0.96
N GLN A 28 3.98 7.03 -0.69
CA GLN A 28 4.44 5.99 -1.60
C GLN A 28 4.32 4.64 -0.91
N TRP A 29 3.43 3.80 -1.42
CA TRP A 29 3.15 2.50 -0.83
C TRP A 29 3.81 1.39 -1.63
N SER A 30 4.53 0.51 -0.95
CA SER A 30 5.18 -0.65 -1.57
C SER A 30 4.15 -1.69 -2.04
N ASP A 31 3.01 -1.79 -1.34
CA ASP A 31 1.92 -2.70 -1.64
C ASP A 31 0.57 -2.12 -1.17
N ARG A 32 -0.50 -2.36 -1.93
CA ARG A 32 -1.88 -1.99 -1.57
C ARG A 32 -2.30 -2.58 -0.23
N ALA A 33 -1.82 -3.78 0.08
CA ALA A 33 -2.08 -4.44 1.34
C ALA A 33 -1.60 -3.61 2.53
N VAL A 34 -0.52 -2.82 2.39
CA VAL A 34 0.01 -2.01 3.50
C VAL A 34 -0.98 -0.92 3.82
N PHE A 35 -1.39 -0.17 2.80
CA PHE A 35 -2.38 0.88 2.89
C PHE A 35 -3.71 0.36 3.45
N TRP A 36 -4.27 -0.70 2.87
CA TRP A 36 -5.58 -1.21 3.29
C TRP A 36 -5.55 -1.88 4.66
N THR A 37 -4.42 -2.44 5.09
CA THR A 37 -4.25 -2.90 6.48
C THR A 37 -4.29 -1.72 7.43
N ALA A 38 -3.60 -0.61 7.11
CA ALA A 38 -3.62 0.61 7.92
C ALA A 38 -5.03 1.21 8.05
N VAL A 39 -5.79 1.24 6.94
CA VAL A 39 -7.19 1.71 6.95
C VAL A 39 -8.07 0.85 7.86
N ARG A 40 -7.94 -0.49 7.79
CA ARG A 40 -8.72 -1.43 8.63
C ARG A 40 -8.29 -1.41 10.09
N TYR A 41 -7.01 -1.20 10.34
CA TYR A 41 -6.46 -1.10 11.69
C TYR A 41 -6.96 0.17 12.38
N GLY A 42 -7.00 1.28 11.66
CA GLY A 42 -7.35 2.61 12.16
C GLY A 42 -6.17 3.55 11.97
N VAL A 43 -6.24 4.44 10.99
CA VAL A 43 -5.08 5.28 10.58
C VAL A 43 -4.53 6.16 11.71
N SER A 44 -5.39 6.59 12.65
CA SER A 44 -4.97 7.37 13.82
C SER A 44 -4.25 6.54 14.89
N GLU A 45 -4.38 5.21 14.84
CA GLU A 45 -3.73 4.28 15.76
C GLU A 45 -2.35 3.84 15.26
N VAL A 46 -1.99 4.16 14.01
CA VAL A 46 -0.71 3.79 13.40
C VAL A 46 0.30 4.90 13.63
N HIS A 47 1.27 4.66 14.51
CA HIS A 47 2.38 5.59 14.75
C HIS A 47 3.66 4.85 15.17
N PRO A 48 4.84 5.50 15.05
CA PRO A 48 6.10 4.93 15.51
C PRO A 48 6.02 4.53 16.99
N GLY A 49 6.63 3.39 17.34
CA GLY A 49 6.70 2.89 18.71
C GLY A 49 5.47 2.11 19.22
N ALA A 50 4.33 2.13 18.52
CA ALA A 50 3.15 1.34 18.90
C ALA A 50 3.18 -0.13 18.45
N TRP A 51 4.24 -0.57 17.75
CA TRP A 51 4.32 -1.95 17.27
C TRP A 51 4.06 -3.02 18.35
N PRO A 52 4.66 -2.96 19.57
CA PRO A 52 4.46 -4.00 20.58
C PRO A 52 2.99 -4.23 20.96
N VAL A 53 2.16 -3.18 20.94
CA VAL A 53 0.72 -3.28 21.23
C VAL A 53 -0.11 -3.58 19.97
N ALA A 54 0.35 -3.14 18.80
CA ALA A 54 -0.32 -3.33 17.52
C ALA A 54 -0.10 -4.72 16.91
N ALA A 55 1.00 -5.40 17.24
CA ALA A 55 1.55 -6.53 16.50
C ALA A 55 0.53 -7.65 16.21
N ALA A 56 -0.24 -8.06 17.21
CA ALA A 56 -1.19 -9.16 17.08
C ALA A 56 -2.35 -8.80 16.12
N ARG A 57 -3.00 -7.64 16.33
CA ARG A 57 -4.15 -7.20 15.51
C ARG A 57 -3.69 -6.83 14.10
N TRP A 58 -2.57 -6.12 13.97
CA TRP A 58 -2.00 -5.76 12.68
C TRP A 58 -1.66 -7.00 11.84
N SER A 59 -0.92 -7.96 12.40
CA SER A 59 -0.50 -9.17 11.68
C SER A 59 -1.67 -9.96 11.12
N ARG A 60 -2.77 -10.07 11.88
CA ARG A 60 -4.00 -10.72 11.41
C ARG A 60 -4.64 -9.98 10.23
N LEU A 61 -4.74 -8.66 10.31
CA LEU A 61 -5.30 -7.84 9.22
C LEU A 61 -4.41 -7.88 7.97
N TRP A 62 -3.09 -7.87 8.17
CA TRP A 62 -2.09 -7.98 7.12
C TRP A 62 -2.21 -9.29 6.34
N GLU A 63 -2.33 -10.43 7.03
CA GLU A 63 -2.52 -11.73 6.39
C GLU A 63 -3.78 -11.78 5.53
N VAL A 64 -4.87 -11.19 6.00
CA VAL A 64 -6.13 -11.09 5.24
C VAL A 64 -5.93 -10.20 4.01
N ALA A 65 -5.42 -8.98 4.20
CA ALA A 65 -5.25 -8.00 3.13
C ALA A 65 -4.39 -8.54 1.98
N ARG A 66 -3.31 -9.28 2.27
CA ARG A 66 -2.43 -9.87 1.27
C ARG A 66 -3.07 -10.93 0.38
N ARG A 67 -4.13 -11.58 0.85
CA ARG A 67 -4.82 -12.66 0.12
C ARG A 67 -6.00 -12.14 -0.70
N GLU A 68 -6.38 -10.89 -0.48
CA GLU A 68 -7.54 -10.28 -1.11
C GLU A 68 -7.18 -9.52 -2.38
N HIS A 69 -8.15 -9.42 -3.28
CA HIS A 69 -8.07 -8.50 -4.40
C HIS A 69 -8.45 -7.10 -3.93
N LEU A 70 -7.45 -6.33 -3.51
CA LEU A 70 -7.65 -5.00 -2.94
C LEU A 70 -7.87 -3.93 -4.02
N PRO A 71 -8.80 -2.98 -3.79
CA PRO A 71 -8.99 -1.86 -4.68
C PRO A 71 -7.74 -0.97 -4.75
N PRO A 72 -7.58 -0.16 -5.81
CA PRO A 72 -6.49 0.81 -5.88
C PRO A 72 -6.55 1.80 -4.72
N ILE A 73 -5.37 2.25 -4.27
CA ILE A 73 -5.22 3.29 -3.26
C ILE A 73 -5.77 4.61 -3.82
N PRO A 74 -6.75 5.23 -3.15
CA PRO A 74 -7.37 6.46 -3.64
C PRO A 74 -6.35 7.59 -3.79
N GLY A 75 -6.48 8.39 -4.85
CA GLY A 75 -5.63 9.57 -5.09
C GLY A 75 -4.24 9.27 -5.65
N ILE A 76 -3.86 8.00 -5.78
CA ILE A 76 -2.61 7.56 -6.41
C ILE A 76 -2.91 7.09 -7.85
N PRO A 77 -2.16 7.56 -8.87
CA PRO A 77 -2.24 7.05 -10.24
C PRO A 77 -2.24 5.51 -10.33
N GLU A 78 -2.95 4.95 -11.31
CA GLU A 78 -3.10 3.49 -11.47
C GLU A 78 -1.74 2.77 -11.65
N VAL A 79 -0.80 3.42 -12.34
CA VAL A 79 0.57 2.91 -12.54
C VAL A 79 1.36 2.79 -11.23
N GLU A 80 1.16 3.74 -10.30
CA GLU A 80 1.81 3.76 -8.98
C GLU A 80 1.10 2.83 -7.99
N ASN A 81 -0.15 2.46 -8.29
CA ASN A 81 -0.93 1.47 -7.57
C ASN A 81 -0.58 0.02 -7.93
N MET A 82 0.29 -0.21 -8.92
CA MET A 82 0.65 -1.57 -9.30
C MET A 82 1.61 -2.18 -8.29
N PRO A 83 1.46 -3.49 -7.97
CA PRO A 83 2.42 -4.16 -7.11
C PRO A 83 3.83 -4.07 -7.71
N ALA A 84 4.86 -4.06 -6.86
CA ALA A 84 6.25 -4.00 -7.31
C ALA A 84 6.62 -5.17 -8.26
N THR A 85 5.88 -6.28 -8.21
CA THR A 85 6.01 -7.46 -9.07
C THR A 85 5.36 -7.31 -10.45
N ALA A 86 4.59 -6.24 -10.68
CA ALA A 86 3.99 -5.99 -11.98
C ALA A 86 5.09 -5.87 -13.05
N SER A 87 4.93 -6.63 -14.12
CA SER A 87 5.84 -6.66 -15.26
C SER A 87 5.92 -5.28 -15.92
N VAL A 88 7.02 -5.06 -16.65
CA VAL A 88 7.21 -3.84 -17.46
C VAL A 88 6.05 -3.65 -18.45
N ALA A 89 5.52 -4.73 -19.00
CA ALA A 89 4.38 -4.71 -19.91
C ALA A 89 3.09 -4.21 -19.22
N GLU A 90 2.77 -4.74 -18.02
CA GLU A 90 1.61 -4.31 -17.24
C GLU A 90 1.69 -2.83 -16.87
N ARG A 91 2.88 -2.36 -16.44
CA ARG A 91 3.13 -0.94 -16.15
C ARG A 91 3.01 -0.06 -17.40
N GLY A 92 3.46 -0.55 -18.55
CA GLY A 92 3.32 0.15 -19.82
C GLY A 92 1.86 0.34 -20.23
N ILE A 93 1.04 -0.71 -20.11
CA ILE A 93 -0.40 -0.65 -20.42
C ILE A 93 -1.11 0.33 -19.47
N ALA A 94 -0.83 0.28 -18.17
CA ALA A 94 -1.41 1.21 -17.20
C ALA A 94 -1.02 2.67 -17.49
N SER A 95 0.23 2.92 -17.87
CA SER A 95 0.71 4.26 -18.23
C SER A 95 -0.03 4.83 -19.45
N VAL A 96 -0.24 4.02 -20.50
CA VAL A 96 -0.99 4.44 -21.70
C VAL A 96 -2.44 4.76 -21.36
N ARG A 97 -3.10 3.94 -20.53
CA ARG A 97 -4.48 4.19 -20.07
C ARG A 97 -4.61 5.50 -19.31
N ALA A 98 -3.68 5.80 -18.42
CA ALA A 98 -3.67 7.05 -17.67
C ALA A 98 -3.56 8.30 -18.57
N ILE A 99 -2.80 8.21 -19.69
CA ILE A 99 -2.67 9.29 -20.66
C ILE A 99 -3.96 9.48 -21.47
N VAL A 100 -4.59 8.38 -21.91
CA VAL A 100 -5.82 8.43 -22.71
C VAL A 100 -7.02 8.91 -21.88
N GLY A 101 -7.13 8.49 -20.62
CA GLY A 101 -8.22 8.86 -19.71
C GLY A 101 -8.27 10.35 -19.34
N LYS A 102 -7.16 11.09 -19.48
CA LYS A 102 -7.09 12.55 -19.22
C LYS A 102 -7.62 13.42 -20.37
N ARG A 103 -7.99 12.85 -21.53
CA ARG A 103 -8.46 13.61 -22.71
C ARG A 103 -10.00 13.76 -22.78
N ARG A 104 -10.69 13.82 -21.64
CA ARG A 104 -12.15 14.01 -21.61
C ARG A 104 -12.53 15.22 -20.77
#